data_AF-A0A959I217-F1
#
_entry.id   AF-A0A959I217-F1
#
_cell.length_a   1.000
_cell.length_b   1.000
_cell.length_c   1.000
_cell.angle_alpha   90.00
_cell.angle_beta   90.00
_cell.angle_gamma   90.00
#
_symmetry.space_group_name_H-M   'P 1'
#
loop_
_entity.id
_entity.type
_entity.pdbx_description
1 polymer ?
#
loop_
_entity_poly.entity_id
_entity_poly.type
_entity_poly.pdbx_seq_one_letter_code
_entity_poly.pdbx_strand_id
1 'polypeptide(L)'
;YTPRCTDWQHLTKGCSDYLGTTLSQPLEMGRVYELSFWLYIPSGQADTDPEFARHIGLSLYPKKIRNPQSALIDSQAFLADTVIYDQWYPLKWQVKPLCPLEYLVVGAFRGGGWPSDHTFWDRGIFYVDEIGVREIGEAEVDRAVALHFCKEKEEEEDGLVFDIPGATCYFASGDSILTAEAYAALDSFALRAKEYPNIAFTISGHTDSIGSHHESLSRARVESVLVYLESEHGLPRLRFVPIAAGTGKPAADNATAAGRQLNRRVDIRHADFNMSAVIYRQALEHAMAGRTGPAFKTLNVWLHLAPQRQKLLMLFDPRLDLIKSGRRWEAVQAAVRKSYGRYAQPELAFFLDSLWAEDQRYRTLKYYIENLGVFLQDYDEGATKWDVDFPASDAEIAAADESHLTAMERIVEPEKWPCISEVGERAAKAAFLITSHHLDTVTLAFYLPQLKQRCLEGEAEWLWYATMYDRLQVLKGLPQRYGTQYRRVEGTEEEYELFPLEDAAMVDKWRDELGLEVLDRRE
;
A
#
# COMPACT_ATOMS: atom_id res chain seq x y z
N TYR A 1 -9.19 -30.95 12.75
CA TYR A 1 -8.69 -30.71 11.39
C TYR A 1 -7.79 -31.89 11.01
N THR A 2 -8.03 -32.57 9.90
CA THR A 2 -7.10 -33.60 9.36
C THR A 2 -6.36 -32.98 8.17
N PRO A 3 -5.04 -32.78 8.23
CA PRO A 3 -4.30 -32.15 7.14
C PRO A 3 -4.17 -33.14 5.98
N ARG A 4 -4.56 -32.74 4.77
CA ARG A 4 -4.18 -33.43 3.53
C ARG A 4 -3.33 -32.49 2.70
N CYS A 5 -2.04 -32.49 3.00
CA CYS A 5 -1.01 -31.94 2.13
C CYS A 5 -0.62 -33.01 1.11
N THR A 6 -1.51 -33.26 0.15
CA THR A 6 -1.18 -34.09 -1.02
C THR A 6 -1.96 -33.53 -2.18
N ASP A 7 -1.32 -32.65 -2.96
CA ASP A 7 -1.31 -32.80 -4.42
C ASP A 7 -0.21 -31.93 -5.10
N TRP A 8 0.88 -32.64 -5.41
CA TRP A 8 1.79 -32.59 -6.58
C TRP A 8 2.64 -31.35 -6.92
N GLN A 9 3.96 -31.55 -6.71
CA GLN A 9 5.09 -31.09 -7.52
C GLN A 9 5.56 -29.62 -7.45
N HIS A 10 5.85 -29.10 -6.25
CA HIS A 10 6.91 -28.08 -6.13
C HIS A 10 7.86 -28.33 -4.95
N LEU A 11 9.16 -28.36 -5.30
CA LEU A 11 10.30 -28.11 -4.42
C LEU A 11 10.33 -26.61 -4.07
N THR A 12 9.47 -26.18 -3.15
CA THR A 12 9.64 -24.93 -2.40
C THR A 12 9.24 -25.20 -0.95
N LYS A 13 10.21 -25.06 -0.05
CA LYS A 13 10.08 -25.35 1.38
C LYS A 13 9.24 -24.26 2.06
N GLY A 14 8.27 -24.69 2.87
CA GLY A 14 7.46 -23.83 3.75
C GLY A 14 5.96 -24.14 3.65
N CYS A 15 5.47 -25.11 4.43
CA CYS A 15 4.04 -25.27 4.68
C CYS A 15 3.72 -24.67 6.05
N SER A 16 3.08 -23.51 6.11
CA SER A 16 2.50 -22.95 7.34
C SER A 16 0.97 -23.10 7.30
N ASP A 17 0.43 -24.03 8.10
CA ASP A 17 -1.01 -24.28 8.16
C ASP A 17 -1.69 -23.24 9.08
N TYR A 18 -2.21 -22.19 8.49
CA TYR A 18 -3.06 -21.22 9.18
C TYR A 18 -4.49 -21.76 9.34
N LEU A 19 -5.09 -21.49 10.50
CA LEU A 19 -6.51 -21.73 10.73
C LEU A 19 -7.29 -20.46 10.43
N GLY A 20 -8.05 -20.45 9.33
CA GLY A 20 -8.87 -19.31 8.92
C GLY A 20 -10.36 -19.63 8.98
N THR A 21 -11.16 -18.71 9.51
CA THR A 21 -12.63 -18.82 9.51
C THR A 21 -13.32 -17.47 9.34
N THR A 22 -14.50 -17.50 8.74
CA THR A 22 -15.42 -16.36 8.74
C THR A 22 -16.03 -16.22 10.14
N LEU A 23 -16.09 -14.99 10.63
CA LEU A 23 -16.75 -14.67 11.89
C LEU A 23 -18.26 -14.88 11.76
N SER A 24 -18.92 -15.28 12.84
CA SER A 24 -20.39 -15.44 12.84
C SER A 24 -21.12 -14.13 12.60
N GLN A 25 -20.50 -13.01 12.97
CA GLN A 25 -20.94 -11.64 12.73
C GLN A 25 -19.72 -10.77 12.43
N PRO A 26 -19.79 -9.81 11.50
CA PRO A 26 -18.75 -8.81 11.31
C PRO A 26 -18.51 -8.03 12.60
N LEU A 27 -17.25 -7.64 12.84
CA LEU A 27 -16.94 -6.71 13.92
C LEU A 27 -17.32 -5.30 13.47
N GLU A 28 -18.18 -4.65 14.25
CA GLU A 28 -18.65 -3.30 13.97
C GLU A 28 -17.62 -2.26 14.40
N MET A 29 -17.48 -1.22 13.57
CA MET A 29 -16.63 -0.07 13.90
C MET A 29 -17.08 0.59 15.20
N GLY A 30 -16.13 0.92 16.06
CA GLY A 30 -16.38 1.63 17.31
C GLY A 30 -16.80 0.76 18.50
N ARG A 31 -17.16 -0.52 18.28
CA ARG A 31 -17.39 -1.50 19.35
C ARG A 31 -16.08 -2.10 19.85
N VAL A 32 -16.07 -2.67 21.05
CA VAL A 32 -14.88 -3.38 21.58
C VAL A 32 -15.17 -4.88 21.66
N TYR A 33 -14.19 -5.69 21.27
CA TYR A 33 -14.26 -7.14 21.28
C TYR A 33 -13.07 -7.74 22.03
N GLU A 34 -13.29 -8.83 22.75
CA GLU A 34 -12.24 -9.70 23.28
C GLU A 34 -11.95 -10.79 22.25
N LEU A 35 -10.68 -10.91 21.85
CA LEU A 35 -10.14 -12.00 21.05
C LEU A 35 -9.38 -12.94 21.99
N SER A 36 -9.61 -14.25 21.88
CA SER A 36 -8.93 -15.20 22.75
C SER A 36 -8.74 -16.57 22.11
N PHE A 37 -7.71 -17.29 22.54
CA PHE A 37 -7.56 -18.73 22.35
C PHE A 37 -6.58 -19.30 23.38
N TRP A 38 -6.63 -20.61 23.60
CA TRP A 38 -5.63 -21.35 24.37
C TRP A 38 -4.50 -21.80 23.46
N LEU A 39 -3.25 -21.66 23.91
CA LEU A 39 -2.06 -22.08 23.19
C LEU A 39 -1.31 -23.15 24.00
N TYR A 40 -0.82 -24.18 23.32
CA TYR A 40 0.12 -25.17 23.86
C TYR A 40 1.30 -25.33 22.91
N ILE A 41 2.51 -25.23 23.46
CA ILE A 41 3.77 -25.37 22.72
C ILE A 41 4.61 -26.45 23.42
N PRO A 42 4.93 -27.57 22.75
CA PRO A 42 5.80 -28.59 23.34
C PRO A 42 7.23 -28.08 23.60
N SER A 43 7.84 -28.40 24.76
CA SER A 43 9.20 -27.96 25.12
C SER A 43 10.31 -28.51 24.23
N GLY A 44 10.07 -29.64 23.54
CA GLY A 44 10.96 -30.14 22.48
C GLY A 44 11.19 -29.16 21.32
N GLN A 45 10.54 -27.99 21.35
CA GLN A 45 10.70 -26.85 20.43
C GLN A 45 11.48 -25.68 21.02
N ALA A 46 11.66 -25.61 22.34
CA ALA A 46 12.29 -24.49 23.05
C ALA A 46 13.80 -24.36 22.78
N ASP A 47 14.46 -25.47 22.44
CA ASP A 47 15.92 -25.53 22.32
C ASP A 47 16.48 -24.97 20.99
N THR A 48 15.62 -24.55 20.04
CA THR A 48 16.07 -24.20 18.68
C THR A 48 15.66 -22.82 18.15
N ASP A 49 14.51 -22.24 18.54
CA ASP A 49 14.07 -20.89 18.11
C ASP A 49 12.94 -20.32 19.02
N PRO A 50 13.26 -19.76 20.20
CA PRO A 50 12.25 -19.19 21.11
C PRO A 50 11.57 -17.92 20.58
N GLU A 51 12.16 -17.24 19.58
CA GLU A 51 11.58 -16.03 18.99
C GLU A 51 10.44 -16.37 18.02
N PHE A 52 10.50 -17.52 17.33
CA PHE A 52 9.37 -18.00 16.52
C PHE A 52 8.07 -18.16 17.33
N ALA A 53 8.16 -18.67 18.58
CA ALA A 53 7.00 -18.91 19.42
C ALA A 53 6.24 -17.62 19.80
N ARG A 54 6.95 -16.48 19.89
CA ARG A 54 6.36 -15.15 20.12
C ARG A 54 5.56 -14.66 18.92
N HIS A 55 5.78 -15.21 17.75
CA HIS A 55 5.05 -14.86 16.54
C HIS A 55 3.78 -15.67 16.33
N ILE A 56 3.45 -16.60 17.24
CA ILE A 56 2.16 -17.30 17.24
C ILE A 56 1.08 -16.35 17.76
N GLY A 57 -0.03 -16.27 17.05
CA GLY A 57 -1.07 -15.31 17.34
C GLY A 57 -2.29 -15.46 16.45
N LEU A 58 -3.04 -14.36 16.33
CA LEU A 58 -4.15 -14.25 15.39
C LEU A 58 -4.15 -12.90 14.67
N SER A 59 -4.85 -12.82 13.55
CA SER A 59 -5.12 -11.56 12.85
C SER A 59 -6.54 -11.55 12.28
N LEU A 60 -7.09 -10.35 12.11
CA LEU A 60 -8.43 -10.09 11.59
C LEU A 60 -8.35 -9.43 10.21
N TYR A 61 -9.30 -9.75 9.33
CA TYR A 61 -9.35 -9.25 7.96
C TYR A 61 -10.78 -8.85 7.55
N PRO A 62 -10.95 -7.86 6.66
CA PRO A 62 -12.26 -7.49 6.12
C PRO A 62 -12.94 -8.57 5.28
N LYS A 63 -12.16 -9.55 4.77
CA LYS A 63 -12.64 -10.63 3.91
C LYS A 63 -11.77 -11.86 4.09
N LYS A 64 -12.26 -13.01 3.62
CA LYS A 64 -11.47 -14.24 3.51
C LYS A 64 -10.21 -14.00 2.68
N ILE A 65 -9.05 -14.33 3.26
CA ILE A 65 -7.76 -14.29 2.57
C ILE A 65 -7.46 -15.63 1.89
N ARG A 66 -6.64 -15.59 0.82
CA ARG A 66 -6.11 -16.77 0.14
C ARG A 66 -4.61 -16.86 0.41
N ASN A 67 -4.12 -18.03 0.84
CA ASN A 67 -2.69 -18.33 0.98
C ASN A 67 -2.32 -19.53 0.08
N PRO A 68 -2.24 -19.34 -1.24
CA PRO A 68 -2.11 -20.44 -2.19
C PRO A 68 -0.73 -21.14 -2.19
N GLN A 69 0.27 -20.55 -1.54
CA GLN A 69 1.64 -21.09 -1.48
C GLN A 69 2.04 -21.60 -0.08
N SER A 70 1.11 -21.60 0.87
CA SER A 70 1.39 -21.93 2.29
C SER A 70 2.51 -21.07 2.90
N ALA A 71 2.72 -19.86 2.36
CA ALA A 71 3.74 -18.93 2.80
C ALA A 71 3.37 -18.32 4.17
N LEU A 72 4.39 -17.92 4.94
CA LEU A 72 4.18 -17.12 6.14
C LEU A 72 3.51 -15.80 5.75
N ILE A 73 2.42 -15.47 6.45
CA ILE A 73 1.64 -14.25 6.30
C ILE A 73 2.38 -13.14 7.05
N ASP A 74 2.82 -12.13 6.30
CA ASP A 74 3.27 -10.84 6.84
C ASP A 74 2.04 -9.99 7.14
N SER A 75 1.91 -9.54 8.38
CA SER A 75 0.65 -8.99 8.85
C SER A 75 0.74 -8.37 10.23
N GLN A 76 0.08 -7.21 10.41
CA GLN A 76 -0.31 -6.75 11.73
C GLN A 76 -1.16 -7.83 12.43
N ALA A 77 -0.62 -8.43 13.47
CA ALA A 77 -1.19 -9.57 14.18
C ALA A 77 -1.11 -9.34 15.69
N PHE A 78 -2.03 -9.99 16.40
CA PHE A 78 -2.07 -10.07 17.85
C PHE A 78 -1.23 -11.27 18.28
N LEU A 79 -0.02 -11.00 18.73
CA LEU A 79 1.03 -11.98 18.99
C LEU A 79 1.13 -12.34 20.47
N ALA A 80 1.61 -13.56 20.76
CA ALA A 80 1.88 -14.02 22.11
C ALA A 80 2.99 -13.18 22.75
N ASP A 81 2.66 -12.47 23.83
CA ASP A 81 3.63 -11.71 24.64
C ASP A 81 4.47 -12.62 25.57
N THR A 82 3.93 -13.79 25.87
CA THR A 82 4.48 -14.77 26.79
C THR A 82 4.48 -16.15 26.13
N VAL A 83 5.62 -16.86 26.24
CA VAL A 83 5.78 -18.22 25.73
C VAL A 83 5.93 -19.17 26.92
N ILE A 84 4.99 -20.11 27.05
CA ILE A 84 5.01 -21.15 28.09
C ILE A 84 5.02 -22.52 27.41
N TYR A 85 6.02 -23.33 27.73
CA TYR A 85 6.17 -24.66 27.14
C TYR A 85 5.50 -25.75 28.00
N ASP A 86 5.03 -26.81 27.35
CA ASP A 86 4.40 -28.01 27.93
C ASP A 86 3.18 -27.73 28.82
N GLN A 87 2.53 -26.58 28.62
CA GLN A 87 1.36 -26.17 29.37
C GLN A 87 0.40 -25.41 28.46
N TRP A 88 -0.90 -25.63 28.65
CA TRP A 88 -1.93 -24.80 28.05
C TRP A 88 -2.01 -23.47 28.79
N TYR A 89 -1.98 -22.37 28.03
CA TYR A 89 -2.17 -21.03 28.58
C TYR A 89 -3.07 -20.18 27.69
N PRO A 90 -3.90 -19.29 28.27
CA PRO A 90 -4.79 -18.44 27.50
C PRO A 90 -4.05 -17.21 26.98
N LEU A 91 -4.32 -16.84 25.74
CA LEU A 91 -3.99 -15.55 25.17
C LEU A 91 -5.26 -14.74 24.97
N LYS A 92 -5.18 -13.44 25.29
CA LYS A 92 -6.33 -12.52 25.24
C LYS A 92 -5.89 -11.15 24.76
N TRP A 93 -6.69 -10.57 23.88
CA TRP A 93 -6.54 -9.19 23.43
C TRP A 93 -7.90 -8.51 23.41
N GLN A 94 -7.90 -7.20 23.66
CA GLN A 94 -9.08 -6.38 23.42
C GLN A 94 -8.86 -5.57 22.15
N VAL A 95 -9.85 -5.58 21.25
CA VAL A 95 -9.76 -4.91 19.96
C VAL A 95 -10.95 -3.98 19.74
N LYS A 96 -10.69 -2.76 19.27
CA LYS A 96 -11.72 -1.85 18.75
C LYS A 96 -11.53 -1.68 17.24
N PRO A 97 -12.39 -2.26 16.40
CA PRO A 97 -12.25 -2.16 14.95
C PRO A 97 -12.38 -0.72 14.46
N LEU A 98 -11.42 -0.26 13.64
CA LEU A 98 -11.52 1.00 12.89
C LEU A 98 -12.02 0.79 11.45
N CYS A 99 -12.32 -0.45 11.06
CA CYS A 99 -13.01 -0.82 9.82
C CYS A 99 -13.76 -2.15 9.98
N PRO A 100 -14.66 -2.51 9.05
CA PRO A 100 -15.34 -3.81 9.09
C PRO A 100 -14.36 -4.98 8.98
N LEU A 101 -14.47 -5.95 9.89
CA LEU A 101 -13.65 -7.17 9.92
C LEU A 101 -14.57 -8.40 9.96
N GLU A 102 -14.35 -9.35 9.07
CA GLU A 102 -15.25 -10.51 8.86
C GLU A 102 -14.54 -11.86 8.92
N TYR A 103 -13.21 -11.86 8.93
CA TYR A 103 -12.41 -13.07 8.82
C TYR A 103 -11.30 -13.09 9.85
N LEU A 104 -11.11 -14.23 10.52
CA LEU A 104 -10.10 -14.44 11.53
C LEU A 104 -9.13 -15.52 11.07
N VAL A 105 -7.84 -15.30 11.32
CA VAL A 105 -6.75 -16.21 10.99
C VAL A 105 -5.90 -16.43 12.23
N VAL A 106 -5.60 -17.67 12.59
CA VAL A 106 -4.69 -18.07 13.68
C VAL A 106 -3.49 -18.78 13.07
N GLY A 107 -2.29 -18.43 13.53
CA GLY A 107 -1.05 -19.04 13.07
C GLY A 107 0.18 -18.29 13.56
N ALA A 108 1.33 -18.55 12.94
CA ALA A 108 2.55 -17.76 13.17
C ALA A 108 2.64 -16.62 12.15
N PHE A 109 2.85 -15.37 12.53
CA PHE A 109 2.86 -14.22 11.60
C PHE A 109 4.23 -13.56 11.54
N ARG A 110 4.63 -13.09 10.35
CA ARG A 110 5.82 -12.25 10.22
C ARG A 110 5.50 -10.83 10.69
N GLY A 111 6.34 -10.25 11.53
CA GLY A 111 6.16 -8.91 12.10
C GLY A 111 7.48 -8.32 12.62
N GLY A 112 7.41 -7.18 13.31
CA GLY A 112 8.59 -6.55 13.94
C GLY A 112 9.31 -7.51 14.89
N GLY A 113 10.64 -7.59 14.79
CA GLY A 113 11.44 -8.53 15.58
C GLY A 113 11.56 -9.95 15.01
N TRP A 114 11.01 -10.21 13.82
CA TRP A 114 11.19 -11.49 13.13
C TRP A 114 12.68 -11.80 12.90
N PRO A 115 13.22 -12.92 13.42
CA PRO A 115 14.65 -13.20 13.37
C PRO A 115 15.13 -13.46 11.94
N SER A 116 16.35 -13.03 11.62
CA SER A 116 16.97 -13.19 10.29
C SER A 116 17.45 -14.62 10.01
N ASP A 117 17.72 -15.39 11.06
CA ASP A 117 18.19 -16.77 10.99
C ASP A 117 17.19 -17.71 11.68
N HIS A 118 16.77 -18.75 10.97
CA HIS A 118 15.92 -19.80 11.52
C HIS A 118 16.58 -21.16 11.38
N THR A 119 16.47 -21.98 12.41
CA THR A 119 16.86 -23.40 12.38
C THR A 119 15.66 -24.34 12.13
N PHE A 120 14.45 -23.80 11.99
CA PHE A 120 13.20 -24.47 12.35
C PHE A 120 12.20 -24.76 11.20
N TRP A 121 12.61 -24.70 9.93
CA TRP A 121 11.69 -24.72 8.79
C TRP A 121 10.81 -25.99 8.61
N ASP A 122 11.13 -27.11 9.24
CA ASP A 122 10.55 -28.41 8.85
C ASP A 122 9.68 -29.12 9.92
N ARG A 123 9.57 -28.65 11.19
CA ARG A 123 9.00 -29.47 12.30
C ARG A 123 8.24 -28.78 13.46
N GLY A 124 7.86 -27.50 13.34
CA GLY A 124 7.10 -26.83 14.40
C GLY A 124 5.63 -27.22 14.52
N ILE A 125 5.19 -27.60 15.72
CA ILE A 125 3.81 -27.99 16.03
C ILE A 125 3.33 -27.26 17.28
N PHE A 126 2.41 -26.33 17.15
CA PHE A 126 1.65 -25.78 18.27
C PHE A 126 0.20 -26.24 18.19
N TYR A 127 -0.49 -26.21 19.32
CA TYR A 127 -1.91 -26.54 19.39
C TYR A 127 -2.67 -25.33 19.87
N VAL A 128 -3.85 -25.11 19.29
CA VAL A 128 -4.78 -24.06 19.71
C VAL A 128 -6.13 -24.67 20.07
N ASP A 129 -6.79 -24.09 21.07
CA ASP A 129 -8.15 -24.48 21.48
C ASP A 129 -8.97 -23.25 21.92
N GLU A 130 -10.30 -23.43 21.99
CA GLU A 130 -11.30 -22.40 22.36
C GLU A 130 -11.07 -21.01 21.73
N ILE A 131 -10.89 -20.96 20.40
CA ILE A 131 -10.79 -19.68 19.68
C ILE A 131 -12.12 -18.93 19.79
N GLY A 132 -12.09 -17.75 20.41
CA GLY A 132 -13.28 -16.95 20.72
C GLY A 132 -13.13 -15.49 20.32
N VAL A 133 -14.23 -14.93 19.82
CA VAL A 133 -14.42 -13.49 19.60
C VAL A 133 -15.73 -13.09 20.26
N ARG A 134 -15.70 -12.13 21.19
CA ARG A 134 -16.86 -11.72 21.98
C ARG A 134 -16.93 -10.21 22.11
N GLU A 135 -18.07 -9.58 21.82
CA GLU A 135 -18.28 -8.16 22.13
C GLU A 135 -18.24 -7.95 23.65
N ILE A 136 -17.50 -6.93 24.09
CA ILE A 136 -17.39 -6.55 25.50
C ILE A 136 -17.96 -5.15 25.70
N GLY A 137 -18.65 -4.95 26.82
CA GLY A 137 -19.21 -3.64 27.17
C GLY A 137 -18.12 -2.67 27.64
N GLU A 138 -18.37 -1.36 27.52
CA GLU A 138 -17.41 -0.31 27.89
C GLU A 138 -16.82 -0.42 29.30
N ALA A 139 -17.55 -1.03 30.25
CA ALA A 139 -17.10 -1.23 31.62
C ALA A 139 -16.03 -2.33 31.78
N GLU A 140 -15.94 -3.27 30.82
CA GLU A 140 -14.94 -4.35 30.77
C GLU A 140 -13.70 -3.96 29.96
N VAL A 141 -13.74 -2.79 29.29
CA VAL A 141 -12.66 -2.33 28.42
C VAL A 141 -11.50 -1.82 29.25
N ASP A 142 -10.37 -2.53 29.16
CA ASP A 142 -9.10 -1.99 29.62
C ASP A 142 -8.56 -1.05 28.54
N ARG A 143 -8.80 0.25 28.72
CA ARG A 143 -8.38 1.29 27.77
C ARG A 143 -6.86 1.37 27.61
N ALA A 144 -6.07 0.80 28.52
CA ALA A 144 -4.62 0.70 28.36
C ALA A 144 -4.19 -0.43 27.41
N VAL A 145 -5.07 -1.40 27.14
CA VAL A 145 -4.76 -2.63 26.38
C VAL A 145 -5.67 -2.81 25.15
N ALA A 146 -6.77 -2.03 25.04
CA ALA A 146 -7.67 -2.06 23.90
C ALA A 146 -6.99 -1.53 22.62
N LEU A 147 -6.55 -2.45 21.77
CA LEU A 147 -5.89 -2.16 20.52
C LEU A 147 -6.91 -1.69 19.49
N HIS A 148 -6.72 -0.49 18.97
CA HIS A 148 -7.48 -0.04 17.82
C HIS A 148 -6.89 -0.71 16.60
N PHE A 149 -7.72 -1.49 15.90
CA PHE A 149 -7.23 -2.36 14.84
C PHE A 149 -8.06 -2.14 13.60
N CYS A 150 -7.37 -1.91 12.50
CA CYS A 150 -7.99 -2.01 11.21
C CYS A 150 -6.94 -2.45 10.23
N LYS A 151 -7.24 -3.55 9.55
CA LYS A 151 -6.72 -3.73 8.21
C LYS A 151 -7.69 -3.01 7.32
N GLU A 152 -7.38 -1.75 6.99
CA GLU A 152 -8.10 -1.09 5.91
C GLU A 152 -8.03 -2.05 4.70
N LYS A 153 -8.87 -1.83 3.69
CA LYS A 153 -8.41 -2.21 2.35
C LYS A 153 -7.14 -1.40 2.06
N GLU A 154 -6.02 -1.75 2.64
CA GLU A 154 -4.87 -1.90 1.80
C GLU A 154 -5.26 -3.02 0.86
N GLU A 155 -5.54 -2.59 -0.36
CA GLU A 155 -5.17 -3.39 -1.51
C GLU A 155 -3.64 -3.60 -1.47
N GLU A 156 -3.06 -4.17 -0.40
CA GLU A 156 -2.55 -5.55 -0.43
C GLU A 156 -3.45 -6.54 -1.21
N GLU A 157 -3.83 -6.19 -2.45
CA GLU A 157 -3.53 -7.07 -3.57
C GLU A 157 -2.03 -6.95 -3.93
N ASP A 158 -1.30 -5.97 -3.40
CA ASP A 158 0.17 -5.96 -3.35
C ASP A 158 0.66 -7.08 -2.42
N GLY A 159 1.07 -8.19 -3.02
CA GLY A 159 1.81 -9.25 -2.32
C GLY A 159 1.54 -10.67 -2.82
N LEU A 160 0.49 -10.90 -3.60
CA LEU A 160 0.44 -12.11 -4.42
C LEU A 160 0.93 -11.75 -5.82
N VAL A 161 2.26 -11.82 -5.99
CA VAL A 161 2.86 -12.04 -7.30
C VAL A 161 2.29 -13.38 -7.81
N PHE A 162 1.12 -13.34 -8.43
CA PHE A 162 0.71 -14.39 -9.33
C PHE A 162 1.59 -14.19 -10.55
N ASP A 163 2.69 -14.94 -10.62
CA ASP A 163 3.40 -15.14 -11.89
C ASP A 163 2.45 -15.92 -12.80
N ILE A 164 1.49 -15.21 -13.41
CA ILE A 164 0.70 -15.74 -14.50
C ILE A 164 1.71 -15.98 -15.61
N PRO A 165 1.97 -17.23 -16.01
CA PRO A 165 2.92 -17.51 -17.06
C PRO A 165 2.47 -16.76 -18.30
N GLY A 166 3.33 -15.83 -18.73
CA GLY A 166 3.11 -14.98 -19.88
C GLY A 166 3.07 -15.77 -21.19
N ALA A 167 3.32 -15.07 -22.29
CA ALA A 167 3.41 -15.71 -23.60
C ALA A 167 4.53 -15.08 -24.42
N THR A 168 5.27 -15.91 -25.14
CA THR A 168 6.21 -15.45 -26.17
C THR A 168 5.71 -15.93 -27.53
N CYS A 169 5.49 -15.00 -28.44
CA CYS A 169 5.09 -15.26 -29.82
C CYS A 169 6.24 -14.94 -30.77
N TYR A 170 6.49 -15.80 -31.75
CA TYR A 170 7.55 -15.57 -32.74
C TYR A 170 6.99 -15.18 -34.11
N PHE A 171 7.77 -14.40 -34.85
CA PHE A 171 7.37 -13.85 -36.15
C PHE A 171 8.37 -14.19 -37.25
N ALA A 172 7.87 -14.23 -38.49
CA ALA A 172 8.70 -14.27 -39.68
C ALA A 172 9.52 -12.97 -39.84
N SER A 173 10.57 -13.04 -40.67
CA SER A 173 11.43 -11.89 -40.94
C SER A 173 10.67 -10.76 -41.61
N GLY A 174 10.78 -9.54 -41.07
CA GLY A 174 10.13 -8.35 -41.62
C GLY A 174 8.59 -8.32 -41.52
N ASP A 175 7.98 -9.30 -40.84
CA ASP A 175 6.52 -9.48 -40.80
C ASP A 175 5.96 -9.28 -39.38
N SER A 176 4.67 -8.93 -39.31
CA SER A 176 3.85 -8.85 -38.09
C SER A 176 2.65 -9.80 -38.10
N ILE A 177 2.52 -10.67 -39.10
CA ILE A 177 1.47 -11.70 -39.15
C ILE A 177 1.74 -12.79 -38.10
N LEU A 178 0.71 -13.15 -37.35
CA LEU A 178 0.74 -14.22 -36.35
C LEU A 178 0.79 -15.61 -37.03
N THR A 179 1.66 -16.49 -36.53
CA THR A 179 1.73 -17.89 -36.99
C THR A 179 0.74 -18.77 -36.24
N ALA A 180 0.53 -20.01 -36.72
CA ALA A 180 -0.32 -20.99 -36.02
C ALA A 180 0.17 -21.26 -34.58
N GLU A 181 1.48 -21.32 -34.37
CA GLU A 181 2.09 -21.50 -33.05
C GLU A 181 1.87 -20.28 -32.16
N ALA A 182 1.92 -19.06 -32.71
CA ALA A 182 1.62 -17.85 -31.98
C ALA A 182 0.15 -17.82 -31.54
N TYR A 183 -0.78 -18.20 -32.41
CA TYR A 183 -2.20 -18.31 -32.05
C TYR A 183 -2.41 -19.30 -30.89
N ALA A 184 -1.81 -20.50 -30.95
CA ALA A 184 -1.92 -21.49 -29.88
C ALA A 184 -1.35 -20.98 -28.53
N ALA A 185 -0.22 -20.25 -28.56
CA ALA A 185 0.35 -19.65 -27.36
C ALA A 185 -0.55 -18.56 -26.76
N LEU A 186 -1.12 -17.69 -27.62
CA LEU A 186 -2.03 -16.62 -27.21
C LEU A 186 -3.36 -17.15 -26.68
N ASP A 187 -3.90 -18.23 -27.26
CA ASP A 187 -5.12 -18.87 -26.79
C ASP A 187 -4.94 -19.42 -25.37
N SER A 188 -3.82 -20.11 -25.13
CA SER A 188 -3.46 -20.64 -23.82
C SER A 188 -3.30 -19.52 -22.78
N PHE A 189 -2.59 -18.44 -23.14
CA PHE A 189 -2.47 -17.26 -22.30
C PHE A 189 -3.82 -16.61 -22.00
N ALA A 190 -4.68 -16.48 -23.01
CA ALA A 190 -5.95 -15.80 -22.87
C ALA A 190 -6.90 -16.51 -21.90
N LEU A 191 -6.89 -17.85 -21.87
CA LEU A 191 -7.63 -18.63 -20.87
C LEU A 191 -7.20 -18.27 -19.44
N ARG A 192 -5.89 -18.24 -19.17
CA ARG A 192 -5.36 -17.85 -17.86
C ARG A 192 -5.66 -16.40 -17.53
N ALA A 193 -5.43 -15.48 -18.47
CA ALA A 193 -5.66 -14.05 -18.24
C ALA A 193 -7.13 -13.75 -17.90
N LYS A 194 -8.09 -14.50 -18.44
CA LYS A 194 -9.53 -14.36 -18.12
C LYS A 194 -9.87 -14.71 -16.68
N GLU A 195 -9.12 -15.62 -16.04
CA GLU A 195 -9.34 -15.98 -14.62
C GLU A 195 -8.96 -14.84 -13.67
N TYR A 196 -8.09 -13.93 -14.11
CA TYR A 196 -7.57 -12.83 -13.31
C TYR A 196 -7.82 -11.47 -13.99
N PRO A 197 -9.07 -10.98 -14.04
CA PRO A 197 -9.43 -9.79 -14.83
C PRO A 197 -8.76 -8.49 -14.36
N ASN A 198 -8.26 -8.45 -13.12
CA ASN A 198 -7.62 -7.26 -12.53
C ASN A 198 -6.09 -7.23 -12.71
N ILE A 199 -5.49 -8.24 -13.35
CA ILE A 199 -4.04 -8.27 -13.58
C ILE A 199 -3.69 -7.60 -14.92
N ALA A 200 -2.73 -6.69 -14.85
CA ALA A 200 -2.12 -6.01 -15.98
C ALA A 200 -0.87 -6.75 -16.48
N PHE A 201 -0.52 -6.52 -17.74
CA PHE A 201 0.61 -7.14 -18.41
C PHE A 201 1.43 -6.11 -19.17
N THR A 202 2.74 -6.34 -19.26
CA THR A 202 3.59 -5.67 -20.25
C THR A 202 3.58 -6.50 -21.53
N ILE A 203 3.54 -5.84 -22.69
CA ILE A 203 3.63 -6.50 -23.99
C ILE A 203 4.73 -5.83 -24.83
N SER A 204 5.86 -6.51 -24.96
CA SER A 204 7.09 -5.98 -25.57
C SER A 204 7.33 -6.58 -26.95
N GLY A 205 7.36 -5.76 -27.99
CA GLY A 205 7.70 -6.17 -29.34
C GLY A 205 9.20 -6.03 -29.61
N HIS A 206 9.81 -7.08 -30.15
CA HIS A 206 11.22 -7.13 -30.51
C HIS A 206 11.42 -7.49 -31.99
N THR A 207 12.54 -7.06 -32.52
CA THR A 207 13.03 -7.37 -33.86
C THR A 207 14.43 -7.94 -33.78
N ASP A 208 14.86 -8.64 -34.84
CA ASP A 208 16.28 -8.92 -35.01
C ASP A 208 17.00 -7.66 -35.55
N SER A 209 18.31 -7.76 -35.73
CA SER A 209 19.12 -6.64 -36.24
C SER A 209 19.06 -6.44 -37.76
N ILE A 210 18.12 -7.06 -38.48
CA ILE A 210 18.03 -6.98 -39.95
C ILE A 210 16.90 -6.03 -40.35
N GLY A 211 17.22 -5.09 -41.25
CA GLY A 211 16.30 -4.06 -41.73
C GLY A 211 16.61 -2.68 -41.13
N SER A 212 15.70 -1.73 -41.31
CA SER A 212 15.88 -0.33 -40.88
C SER A 212 14.69 0.23 -40.10
N HIS A 213 13.58 -0.51 -40.01
CA HIS A 213 12.30 -0.04 -39.46
C HIS A 213 11.92 -0.80 -38.18
N HIS A 214 12.85 -0.87 -37.22
CA HIS A 214 12.72 -1.73 -36.04
C HIS A 214 11.62 -1.27 -35.07
N GLU A 215 11.51 0.04 -34.83
CA GLU A 215 10.52 0.60 -33.93
C GLU A 215 9.09 0.43 -34.47
N SER A 216 8.87 0.77 -35.74
CA SER A 216 7.55 0.62 -36.35
C SER A 216 7.14 -0.85 -36.51
N LEU A 217 8.08 -1.74 -36.86
CA LEU A 217 7.81 -3.18 -36.95
C LEU A 217 7.52 -3.81 -35.58
N SER A 218 8.28 -3.46 -34.53
CA SER A 218 7.99 -3.94 -33.18
C SER A 218 6.63 -3.48 -32.69
N ARG A 219 6.25 -2.22 -32.94
CA ARG A 219 4.91 -1.70 -32.64
C ARG A 219 3.81 -2.44 -33.41
N ALA A 220 4.01 -2.72 -34.70
CA ALA A 220 3.04 -3.47 -35.51
C ALA A 220 2.82 -4.91 -35.01
N ARG A 221 3.87 -5.57 -34.51
CA ARG A 221 3.76 -6.91 -33.90
C ARG A 221 2.97 -6.89 -32.61
N VAL A 222 3.25 -5.93 -31.72
CA VAL A 222 2.48 -5.74 -30.48
C VAL A 222 1.01 -5.50 -30.81
N GLU A 223 0.73 -4.63 -31.79
CA GLU A 223 -0.64 -4.34 -32.21
C GLU A 223 -1.36 -5.58 -32.75
N SER A 224 -0.69 -6.43 -33.53
CA SER A 224 -1.27 -7.66 -34.07
C SER A 224 -1.68 -8.64 -32.96
N VAL A 225 -0.86 -8.75 -31.90
CA VAL A 225 -1.18 -9.55 -30.72
C VAL A 225 -2.35 -8.95 -29.93
N LEU A 226 -2.35 -7.63 -29.71
CA LEU A 226 -3.43 -6.94 -28.98
C LEU A 226 -4.77 -7.07 -29.69
N VAL A 227 -4.81 -6.89 -31.01
CA VAL A 227 -6.02 -7.06 -31.83
C VAL A 227 -6.57 -8.47 -31.66
N TYR A 228 -5.72 -9.50 -31.75
CA TYR A 228 -6.15 -10.89 -31.60
C TYR A 228 -6.73 -11.20 -30.21
N LEU A 229 -6.03 -10.77 -29.14
CA LEU A 229 -6.49 -10.97 -27.77
C LEU A 229 -7.80 -10.22 -27.47
N GLU A 230 -7.99 -9.05 -28.07
CA GLU A 230 -9.23 -8.28 -27.93
C GLU A 230 -10.38 -8.88 -28.74
N SER A 231 -10.19 -9.18 -30.03
CA SER A 231 -11.27 -9.61 -30.93
C SER A 231 -11.72 -11.04 -30.66
N GLU A 232 -10.78 -11.97 -30.50
CA GLU A 232 -11.09 -13.40 -30.37
C GLU A 232 -11.32 -13.81 -28.92
N HIS A 233 -10.65 -13.13 -27.98
CA HIS A 233 -10.73 -13.49 -26.57
C HIS A 233 -11.44 -12.46 -25.70
N GLY A 234 -11.78 -11.27 -26.21
CA GLY A 234 -12.46 -10.24 -25.43
C GLY A 234 -11.58 -9.69 -24.29
N LEU A 235 -10.26 -9.82 -24.37
CA LEU A 235 -9.35 -9.25 -23.37
C LEU A 235 -9.21 -7.74 -23.63
N PRO A 236 -9.61 -6.88 -22.66
CA PRO A 236 -9.55 -5.44 -22.87
C PRO A 236 -8.11 -4.94 -23.08
N ARG A 237 -7.88 -4.09 -24.08
CA ARG A 237 -6.56 -3.45 -24.34
C ARG A 237 -5.97 -2.74 -23.12
N LEU A 238 -6.83 -2.18 -22.26
CA LEU A 238 -6.43 -1.50 -21.03
C LEU A 238 -5.63 -2.39 -20.07
N ARG A 239 -5.64 -3.73 -20.26
CA ARG A 239 -4.85 -4.67 -19.48
C ARG A 239 -3.39 -4.76 -19.90
N PHE A 240 -3.01 -4.13 -21.01
CA PHE A 240 -1.70 -4.28 -21.61
C PHE A 240 -0.99 -2.94 -21.74
N VAL A 241 0.28 -2.90 -21.34
CA VAL A 241 1.19 -1.77 -21.56
C VAL A 241 2.10 -2.12 -22.75
N PRO A 242 1.87 -1.50 -23.93
CA PRO A 242 2.64 -1.81 -25.13
C PRO A 242 4.01 -1.15 -25.13
N ILE A 243 5.05 -1.93 -25.41
CA ILE A 243 6.45 -1.48 -25.47
C ILE A 243 7.02 -1.85 -26.85
N ALA A 244 7.51 -0.86 -27.59
CA ALA A 244 8.15 -1.06 -28.89
C ALA A 244 9.67 -1.09 -28.72
N ALA A 245 10.23 -2.26 -28.37
CA ALA A 245 11.64 -2.37 -28.00
C ALA A 245 12.60 -2.39 -29.21
N GLY A 246 12.10 -2.48 -30.44
CA GLY A 246 12.94 -2.50 -31.63
C GLY A 246 14.00 -3.61 -31.59
N THR A 247 15.28 -3.26 -31.74
CA THR A 247 16.43 -4.19 -31.60
C THR A 247 16.96 -4.29 -30.16
N GLY A 248 16.39 -3.51 -29.24
CA GLY A 248 16.77 -3.49 -27.84
C GLY A 248 16.47 -4.80 -27.12
N LYS A 249 17.29 -5.11 -26.11
CA LYS A 249 17.17 -6.31 -25.25
C LYS A 249 17.03 -7.63 -26.07
N PRO A 250 18.03 -7.98 -26.91
CA PRO A 250 17.99 -9.23 -27.67
C PRO A 250 17.97 -10.45 -26.75
N ALA A 251 17.17 -11.47 -27.07
CA ALA A 251 17.13 -12.73 -26.33
C ALA A 251 18.25 -13.71 -26.73
N ALA A 252 18.83 -13.51 -27.92
CA ALA A 252 19.92 -14.34 -28.44
C ALA A 252 20.82 -13.55 -29.40
N ASP A 253 21.94 -14.15 -29.79
CA ASP A 253 22.91 -13.52 -30.68
C ASP A 253 22.35 -13.30 -32.10
N ASN A 254 22.28 -12.03 -32.52
CA ASN A 254 21.83 -11.62 -33.84
C ASN A 254 22.76 -12.05 -34.98
N ALA A 255 24.00 -12.48 -34.70
CA ALA A 255 24.91 -12.99 -35.72
C ALA A 255 24.40 -14.32 -36.32
N THR A 256 23.70 -15.14 -35.54
CA THR A 256 23.22 -16.46 -35.98
C THR A 256 21.79 -16.41 -36.50
N ALA A 257 21.46 -17.26 -37.49
CA ALA A 257 20.09 -17.35 -38.01
C ALA A 257 19.09 -17.79 -36.93
N ALA A 258 19.49 -18.72 -36.06
CA ALA A 258 18.69 -19.17 -34.92
C ALA A 258 18.45 -18.05 -33.90
N GLY A 259 19.49 -17.30 -33.53
CA GLY A 259 19.34 -16.18 -32.59
C GLY A 259 18.47 -15.05 -33.15
N ARG A 260 18.57 -14.74 -34.45
CA ARG A 260 17.65 -13.80 -35.10
C ARG A 260 16.19 -14.26 -35.01
N GLN A 261 15.90 -15.54 -35.20
CA GLN A 261 14.53 -16.06 -35.03
C GLN A 261 14.01 -15.85 -33.60
N LEU A 262 14.84 -16.06 -32.58
CA LEU A 262 14.46 -15.82 -31.18
C LEU A 262 14.27 -14.32 -30.86
N ASN A 263 14.94 -13.43 -31.59
CA ASN A 263 14.79 -11.98 -31.41
C ASN A 263 13.54 -11.41 -32.08
N ARG A 264 12.99 -12.08 -33.10
CA ARG A 264 11.73 -11.70 -33.75
C ARG A 264 10.52 -12.19 -32.93
N ARG A 265 10.28 -11.54 -31.79
CA ARG A 265 9.26 -11.99 -30.84
C ARG A 265 8.41 -10.87 -30.26
N VAL A 266 7.27 -11.23 -29.69
CA VAL A 266 6.53 -10.43 -28.73
C VAL A 266 6.48 -11.20 -27.42
N ASP A 267 6.89 -10.54 -26.33
CA ASP A 267 6.81 -11.09 -24.98
C ASP A 267 5.65 -10.42 -24.23
N ILE A 268 4.74 -11.22 -23.69
CA ILE A 268 3.75 -10.81 -22.71
C ILE A 268 4.25 -11.26 -21.34
N ARG A 269 4.37 -10.35 -20.38
CA ARG A 269 4.76 -10.67 -18.99
C ARG A 269 3.79 -10.03 -18.00
N HIS A 270 3.66 -10.63 -16.83
CA HIS A 270 3.03 -9.99 -15.69
C HIS A 270 3.63 -8.59 -15.48
N ALA A 271 2.79 -7.60 -15.19
CA ALA A 271 3.26 -6.28 -14.84
C ALA A 271 3.44 -6.16 -13.33
N ASP A 272 4.50 -5.51 -12.88
CA ASP A 272 4.74 -5.24 -11.46
C ASP A 272 3.87 -4.07 -10.93
N PHE A 273 2.74 -3.80 -11.59
CA PHE A 273 1.84 -2.68 -11.28
C PHE A 273 0.37 -3.07 -11.45
N ASN A 274 -0.46 -2.39 -10.67
CA ASN A 274 -1.91 -2.63 -10.63
C ASN A 274 -2.63 -2.05 -11.85
N MET A 275 -3.75 -2.66 -12.23
CA MET A 275 -4.57 -2.23 -13.37
C MET A 275 -4.99 -0.77 -13.33
N SER A 276 -5.27 -0.25 -12.13
CA SER A 276 -5.61 1.16 -11.92
C SER A 276 -4.49 2.08 -12.43
N ALA A 277 -3.23 1.72 -12.24
CA ALA A 277 -2.09 2.51 -12.71
C ALA A 277 -2.04 2.61 -14.24
N VAL A 278 -2.29 1.51 -14.94
CA VAL A 278 -2.34 1.48 -16.42
C VAL A 278 -3.45 2.37 -16.96
N ILE A 279 -4.63 2.27 -16.36
CA ILE A 279 -5.79 3.06 -16.79
C ILE A 279 -5.54 4.54 -16.49
N TYR A 280 -4.90 4.85 -15.35
CA TYR A 280 -4.54 6.22 -15.02
C TYR A 280 -3.57 6.80 -16.03
N ARG A 281 -2.50 6.06 -16.37
CA ARG A 281 -1.56 6.42 -17.42
C ARG A 281 -2.27 6.78 -18.72
N GLN A 282 -3.18 5.92 -19.19
CA GLN A 282 -3.93 6.17 -20.42
C GLN A 282 -4.81 7.42 -20.33
N ALA A 283 -5.41 7.69 -19.15
CA ALA A 283 -6.17 8.92 -18.93
C ALA A 283 -5.27 10.16 -19.05
N LEU A 284 -4.06 10.12 -18.47
CA LEU A 284 -3.06 11.19 -18.61
C LEU A 284 -2.63 11.37 -20.08
N GLU A 285 -2.31 10.30 -20.81
CA GLU A 285 -1.94 10.38 -22.23
C GLU A 285 -3.06 10.98 -23.10
N HIS A 286 -4.32 10.70 -22.77
CA HIS A 286 -5.43 11.34 -23.45
C HIS A 286 -5.57 12.81 -23.08
N ALA A 287 -5.46 13.14 -21.78
CA ALA A 287 -5.58 14.51 -21.29
C ALA A 287 -4.48 15.42 -21.86
N MET A 288 -3.22 14.99 -21.77
CA MET A 288 -2.04 15.71 -22.25
C MET A 288 -2.06 15.87 -23.79
N ALA A 289 -2.66 14.93 -24.51
CA ALA A 289 -2.88 15.04 -25.96
C ALA A 289 -4.12 15.88 -26.34
N GLY A 290 -4.82 16.50 -25.39
CA GLY A 290 -6.04 17.28 -25.63
C GLY A 290 -7.27 16.45 -26.02
N ARG A 291 -7.21 15.12 -25.91
CA ARG A 291 -8.29 14.18 -26.26
C ARG A 291 -9.27 14.06 -25.08
N THR A 292 -10.03 15.12 -24.82
CA THR A 292 -10.93 15.23 -23.65
C THR A 292 -12.00 14.12 -23.59
N GLY A 293 -12.60 13.75 -24.73
CA GLY A 293 -13.58 12.65 -24.86
C GLY A 293 -13.05 11.35 -24.23
N PRO A 294 -11.99 10.77 -24.82
CA PRO A 294 -11.29 9.60 -24.29
C PRO A 294 -10.76 9.77 -22.86
N ALA A 295 -10.16 10.92 -22.52
CA ALA A 295 -9.58 11.15 -21.19
C ALA A 295 -10.59 10.90 -20.07
N PHE A 296 -11.76 11.54 -20.15
CA PHE A 296 -12.83 11.34 -19.17
C PHE A 296 -13.46 9.95 -19.21
N LYS A 297 -13.53 9.30 -20.39
CA LYS A 297 -14.01 7.92 -20.48
C LYS A 297 -13.09 6.99 -19.68
N THR A 298 -11.79 7.11 -19.89
CA THR A 298 -10.77 6.32 -19.19
C THR A 298 -10.72 6.67 -17.70
N LEU A 299 -10.77 7.96 -17.34
CA LEU A 299 -10.78 8.41 -15.95
C LEU A 299 -12.02 7.90 -15.18
N ASN A 300 -13.18 7.84 -15.83
CA ASN A 300 -14.37 7.25 -15.21
C ASN A 300 -14.18 5.75 -14.94
N VAL A 301 -13.54 4.99 -15.84
CA VAL A 301 -13.20 3.58 -15.56
C VAL A 301 -12.23 3.50 -14.39
N TRP A 302 -11.20 4.36 -14.39
CA TRP A 302 -10.21 4.43 -13.31
C TRP A 302 -10.86 4.68 -11.94
N LEU A 303 -11.80 5.61 -11.83
CA LEU A 303 -12.50 5.93 -10.57
C LEU A 303 -13.26 4.73 -9.96
N HIS A 304 -13.65 3.74 -10.77
CA HIS A 304 -14.28 2.52 -10.27
C HIS A 304 -13.28 1.52 -9.71
N LEU A 305 -12.03 1.54 -10.20
CA LEU A 305 -10.99 0.57 -9.86
C LEU A 305 -9.96 1.11 -8.87
N ALA A 306 -9.73 2.42 -8.84
CA ALA A 306 -8.69 3.02 -8.03
C ALA A 306 -8.97 2.88 -6.52
N PRO A 307 -7.93 2.63 -5.71
CA PRO A 307 -8.07 2.70 -4.25
C PRO A 307 -8.53 4.08 -3.81
N GLN A 308 -9.26 4.12 -2.69
CA GLN A 308 -9.86 5.37 -2.19
C GLN A 308 -8.83 6.48 -1.99
N ARG A 309 -7.66 6.16 -1.42
CA ARG A 309 -6.57 7.12 -1.16
C ARG A 309 -6.07 7.78 -2.46
N GLN A 310 -6.11 7.07 -3.59
CA GLN A 310 -5.64 7.57 -4.88
C GLN A 310 -6.65 8.49 -5.58
N LYS A 311 -7.95 8.23 -5.44
CA LYS A 311 -9.01 9.00 -6.13
C LYS A 311 -8.93 10.50 -5.85
N LEU A 312 -8.60 10.86 -4.60
CA LEU A 312 -8.41 12.25 -4.22
C LEU A 312 -7.17 12.86 -4.86
N LEU A 313 -6.03 12.17 -4.78
CA LEU A 313 -4.74 12.65 -5.29
C LEU A 313 -4.84 13.07 -6.77
N MET A 314 -5.60 12.32 -7.57
CA MET A 314 -5.86 12.66 -8.98
C MET A 314 -6.42 14.07 -9.17
N LEU A 315 -7.23 14.59 -8.25
CA LEU A 315 -7.75 15.96 -8.34
C LEU A 315 -6.63 17.02 -8.27
N PHE A 316 -5.51 16.68 -7.63
CA PHE A 316 -4.34 17.54 -7.43
C PHE A 316 -3.23 17.29 -8.46
N ASP A 317 -3.41 16.36 -9.40
CA ASP A 317 -2.42 16.03 -10.42
C ASP A 317 -2.40 17.11 -11.53
N PRO A 318 -1.32 17.90 -11.69
CA PRO A 318 -1.28 18.98 -12.67
C PRO A 318 -1.26 18.48 -14.13
N ARG A 319 -0.92 17.20 -14.36
CA ARG A 319 -0.94 16.61 -15.71
C ARG A 319 -2.36 16.52 -16.29
N LEU A 320 -3.39 16.70 -15.46
CA LEU A 320 -4.79 16.76 -15.86
C LEU A 320 -5.32 18.19 -16.08
N ASP A 321 -4.54 19.25 -15.87
CA ASP A 321 -5.04 20.63 -15.84
C ASP A 321 -5.78 21.06 -17.12
N LEU A 322 -5.38 20.53 -18.28
CA LEU A 322 -6.06 20.77 -19.56
C LEU A 322 -7.54 20.31 -19.57
N ILE A 323 -7.93 19.42 -18.65
CA ILE A 323 -9.29 18.89 -18.55
C ILE A 323 -10.00 19.27 -17.24
N LYS A 324 -9.36 20.02 -16.32
CA LYS A 324 -9.94 20.41 -15.01
C LYS A 324 -10.94 21.56 -15.10
N SER A 325 -11.86 21.51 -16.07
CA SER A 325 -12.90 22.53 -16.23
C SER A 325 -14.20 21.97 -16.79
N GLY A 326 -15.31 22.67 -16.47
CA GLY A 326 -16.65 22.39 -16.96
C GLY A 326 -17.31 21.14 -16.37
N ARG A 327 -18.53 20.86 -16.85
CA ARG A 327 -19.44 19.87 -16.26
C ARG A 327 -18.91 18.44 -16.14
N ARG A 328 -18.01 18.01 -17.05
CA ARG A 328 -17.43 16.66 -16.99
C ARG A 328 -16.42 16.54 -15.85
N TRP A 329 -15.65 17.59 -15.58
CA TRP A 329 -14.75 17.65 -14.43
C TRP A 329 -15.52 17.77 -13.12
N GLU A 330 -16.55 18.61 -13.07
CA GLU A 330 -17.45 18.71 -11.90
C GLU A 330 -18.05 17.35 -11.53
N ALA A 331 -18.44 16.54 -12.53
CA ALA A 331 -18.92 15.18 -12.31
C ALA A 331 -17.85 14.24 -11.74
N VAL A 332 -16.59 14.39 -12.17
CA VAL A 332 -15.45 13.65 -11.61
C VAL A 332 -15.22 14.04 -10.14
N GLN A 333 -15.19 15.33 -9.83
CA GLN A 333 -15.08 15.82 -8.45
C GLN A 333 -16.22 15.31 -7.56
N ALA A 334 -17.46 15.35 -8.08
CA ALA A 334 -18.62 14.82 -7.37
C ALA A 334 -18.54 13.31 -7.14
N ALA A 335 -18.00 12.54 -8.10
CA ALA A 335 -17.78 11.11 -7.95
C ALA A 335 -16.72 10.80 -6.88
N VAL A 336 -15.62 11.55 -6.84
CA VAL A 336 -14.61 11.45 -5.77
C VAL A 336 -15.22 11.80 -4.42
N ARG A 337 -15.93 12.92 -4.30
CA ARG A 337 -16.60 13.31 -3.04
C ARG A 337 -17.60 12.24 -2.58
N LYS A 338 -18.39 11.67 -3.49
CA LYS A 338 -19.33 10.59 -3.18
C LYS A 338 -18.64 9.34 -2.63
N SER A 339 -17.40 9.05 -3.03
CA SER A 339 -16.70 7.86 -2.54
C SER A 339 -16.28 7.95 -1.06
N TYR A 340 -16.30 9.15 -0.47
CA TYR A 340 -16.12 9.35 0.98
C TYR A 340 -17.35 8.96 1.80
N GLY A 341 -18.49 8.63 1.17
CA GLY A 341 -19.71 8.18 1.86
C GLY A 341 -19.56 6.92 2.72
N ARG A 342 -18.40 6.26 2.68
CA ARG A 342 -18.04 5.14 3.57
C ARG A 342 -17.69 5.57 5.00
N TYR A 343 -17.30 6.82 5.20
CA TYR A 343 -16.89 7.35 6.49
C TYR A 343 -18.09 7.88 7.27
N ALA A 344 -18.01 7.88 8.60
CA ALA A 344 -19.10 8.38 9.45
C ALA A 344 -19.35 9.89 9.22
N GLN A 345 -18.29 10.66 8.96
CA GLN A 345 -18.37 12.07 8.62
C GLN A 345 -17.80 12.33 7.21
N PRO A 346 -18.55 12.01 6.14
CA PRO A 346 -18.02 11.98 4.78
C PRO A 346 -17.55 13.34 4.27
N GLU A 347 -18.25 14.41 4.63
CA GLU A 347 -17.91 15.78 4.23
C GLU A 347 -16.66 16.30 4.93
N LEU A 348 -16.54 16.02 6.23
CA LEU A 348 -15.34 16.34 7.01
C LEU A 348 -14.14 15.52 6.49
N ALA A 349 -14.34 14.24 6.22
CA ALA A 349 -13.32 13.35 5.66
C ALA A 349 -12.79 13.85 4.32
N PHE A 350 -13.68 14.21 3.38
CA PHE A 350 -13.29 14.77 2.09
C PHE A 350 -12.55 16.10 2.25
N PHE A 351 -13.03 16.97 3.15
CA PHE A 351 -12.40 18.26 3.41
C PHE A 351 -10.98 18.11 3.97
N LEU A 352 -10.82 17.35 5.05
CA LEU A 352 -9.52 17.17 5.70
C LEU A 352 -8.51 16.44 4.80
N ASP A 353 -8.96 15.43 4.06
CA ASP A 353 -8.08 14.73 3.12
C ASP A 353 -7.67 15.64 1.94
N SER A 354 -8.57 16.51 1.47
CA SER A 354 -8.22 17.56 0.49
C SER A 354 -7.20 18.55 1.06
N LEU A 355 -7.37 18.93 2.33
CA LEU A 355 -6.47 19.85 3.02
C LEU A 355 -5.10 19.21 3.27
N TRP A 356 -5.05 17.90 3.53
CA TRP A 356 -3.80 17.13 3.55
C TRP A 356 -3.06 17.23 2.22
N ALA A 357 -3.77 17.10 1.08
CA ALA A 357 -3.13 17.18 -0.22
C ALA A 357 -2.60 18.59 -0.52
N GLU A 358 -3.33 19.64 -0.12
CA GLU A 358 -2.85 21.03 -0.22
C GLU A 358 -1.63 21.29 0.69
N ASP A 359 -1.67 20.84 1.94
CA ASP A 359 -0.56 20.98 2.91
C ASP A 359 0.70 20.23 2.45
N GLN A 360 0.54 19.04 1.88
CA GLN A 360 1.64 18.23 1.38
C GLN A 360 2.12 18.61 -0.02
N ARG A 361 1.45 19.56 -0.71
CA ARG A 361 1.71 19.93 -2.11
C ARG A 361 3.19 20.14 -2.41
N TYR A 362 3.87 20.92 -1.57
CA TYR A 362 5.26 21.34 -1.73
C TYR A 362 6.25 20.47 -0.95
N ARG A 363 5.77 19.37 -0.36
CA ARG A 363 6.52 18.49 0.54
C ARG A 363 6.58 17.09 -0.04
N THR A 364 5.51 16.31 0.16
CA THR A 364 5.49 14.88 -0.20
C THR A 364 4.51 14.56 -1.33
N LEU A 365 3.60 15.48 -1.70
CA LEU A 365 2.54 15.20 -2.67
C LEU A 365 3.09 14.75 -4.03
N LYS A 366 4.20 15.35 -4.49
CA LYS A 366 4.89 14.95 -5.73
C LYS A 366 5.10 13.44 -5.79
N TYR A 367 5.67 12.85 -4.73
CA TYR A 367 5.90 11.41 -4.64
C TYR A 367 4.59 10.62 -4.80
N TYR A 368 3.53 11.01 -4.11
CA TYR A 368 2.24 10.32 -4.20
C TYR A 368 1.61 10.43 -5.60
N ILE A 369 1.70 11.59 -6.25
CA ILE A 369 1.12 11.84 -7.58
C ILE A 369 1.90 11.11 -8.68
N GLU A 370 3.23 11.14 -8.64
CA GLU A 370 4.07 10.44 -9.61
C GLU A 370 3.85 8.92 -9.52
N ASN A 371 3.59 8.39 -8.32
CA ASN A 371 3.29 6.98 -8.09
C ASN A 371 1.84 6.55 -8.41
N LEU A 372 0.90 7.46 -8.69
CA LEU A 372 -0.46 7.08 -9.13
C LEU A 372 -0.47 6.26 -10.43
N GLY A 373 0.53 6.45 -11.28
CA GLY A 373 0.68 5.74 -12.55
C GLY A 373 1.65 4.55 -12.51
N VAL A 374 2.31 4.30 -11.38
CA VAL A 374 3.50 3.45 -11.17
C VAL A 374 4.62 3.70 -12.18
N PHE A 375 5.77 4.21 -11.72
CA PHE A 375 7.02 4.42 -12.47
C PHE A 375 6.85 4.56 -13.99
N LEU A 376 6.02 5.53 -14.40
CA LEU A 376 5.71 5.80 -15.82
C LEU A 376 6.98 6.05 -16.65
N GLN A 377 8.03 6.48 -15.95
CA GLN A 377 9.36 6.73 -16.47
C GLN A 377 10.13 5.46 -16.85
N ASP A 378 9.91 4.32 -16.18
CA ASP A 378 10.70 3.10 -16.41
C ASP A 378 10.37 2.40 -17.74
N TYR A 379 9.20 2.73 -18.31
CA TYR A 379 8.66 2.11 -19.51
C TYR A 379 8.71 3.01 -20.75
N ASP A 380 9.00 4.30 -20.58
CA ASP A 380 9.11 5.29 -21.65
C ASP A 380 10.54 5.85 -21.71
N GLU A 381 11.22 5.75 -22.86
CA GLU A 381 12.55 6.36 -23.01
C GLU A 381 12.47 7.90 -22.90
N GLY A 382 13.19 8.50 -21.94
CA GLY A 382 13.35 9.97 -21.81
C GLY A 382 12.18 10.72 -21.15
N ALA A 383 11.50 10.13 -20.17
CA ALA A 383 10.14 10.52 -19.82
C ALA A 383 9.96 11.64 -18.77
N THR A 384 10.67 12.78 -18.92
CA THR A 384 10.40 13.99 -18.11
C THR A 384 8.98 14.54 -18.28
N LYS A 385 8.27 14.11 -19.33
CA LYS A 385 6.84 14.43 -19.54
C LYS A 385 5.95 13.96 -18.38
N TRP A 386 6.39 13.00 -17.58
CA TRP A 386 5.65 12.47 -16.44
C TRP A 386 5.93 13.21 -15.13
N ASP A 387 6.96 14.05 -15.12
CA ASP A 387 7.41 14.75 -13.93
C ASP A 387 6.34 15.73 -13.48
N VAL A 388 6.15 15.76 -12.18
CA VAL A 388 5.27 16.73 -11.53
C VAL A 388 6.13 17.65 -10.70
N ASP A 389 5.83 18.94 -10.76
CA ASP A 389 6.51 19.94 -9.96
C ASP A 389 5.51 20.87 -9.28
N PHE A 390 5.85 21.24 -8.06
CA PHE A 390 5.11 22.17 -7.23
C PHE A 390 6.11 23.17 -6.65
N PRO A 391 6.64 24.09 -7.47
CA PRO A 391 7.59 25.08 -6.97
C PRO A 391 6.88 26.06 -6.03
N ALA A 392 7.49 26.31 -4.87
CA ALA A 392 7.08 27.34 -3.92
C ALA A 392 8.29 27.83 -3.12
N SER A 393 8.28 29.11 -2.76
CA SER A 393 9.21 29.69 -1.81
C SER A 393 8.81 29.41 -0.37
N ASP A 394 9.75 29.49 0.57
CA ASP A 394 9.48 29.33 2.01
C ASP A 394 8.37 30.27 2.51
N ALA A 395 8.30 31.49 1.95
CA ALA A 395 7.26 32.46 2.30
C ALA A 395 5.87 32.04 1.80
N GLU A 396 5.77 31.45 0.60
CA GLU A 396 4.52 30.92 0.06
C GLU A 396 4.06 29.69 0.85
N ILE A 397 5.00 28.83 1.24
CA ILE A 397 4.71 27.66 2.07
C ILE A 397 4.21 28.08 3.45
N ALA A 398 4.88 29.04 4.12
CA ALA A 398 4.46 29.54 5.42
C ALA A 398 3.07 30.20 5.37
N ALA A 399 2.78 30.98 4.32
CA ALA A 399 1.46 31.59 4.12
C ALA A 399 0.38 30.52 3.85
N ALA A 400 0.72 29.44 3.14
CA ALA A 400 -0.18 28.31 2.94
C ALA A 400 -0.46 27.58 4.26
N ASP A 401 0.56 27.32 5.08
CA ASP A 401 0.41 26.65 6.39
C ASP A 401 -0.54 27.44 7.32
N GLU A 402 -0.43 28.77 7.37
CA GLU A 402 -1.36 29.65 8.13
C GLU A 402 -2.80 29.58 7.59
N SER A 403 -2.96 29.60 6.26
CA SER A 403 -4.27 29.48 5.61
C SER A 403 -4.91 28.11 5.86
N HIS A 404 -4.12 27.03 5.83
CA HIS A 404 -4.59 25.68 6.09
C HIS A 404 -5.02 25.49 7.54
N LEU A 405 -4.25 26.01 8.51
CA LEU A 405 -4.66 26.00 9.91
C LEU A 405 -5.99 26.74 10.08
N THR A 406 -6.10 27.95 9.53
CA THR A 406 -7.35 28.73 9.56
C THR A 406 -8.53 27.98 8.94
N ALA A 407 -8.29 27.27 7.83
CA ALA A 407 -9.32 26.47 7.18
C ALA A 407 -9.75 25.27 8.02
N MET A 408 -8.79 24.60 8.67
CA MET A 408 -9.05 23.50 9.59
C MET A 408 -9.89 23.97 10.79
N GLU A 409 -9.49 25.04 11.46
CA GLU A 409 -10.14 25.56 12.68
C GLU A 409 -11.58 26.07 12.45
N ARG A 410 -11.93 26.40 11.20
CA ARG A 410 -13.30 26.77 10.84
C ARG A 410 -14.27 25.59 10.82
N ILE A 411 -13.75 24.38 10.62
CA ILE A 411 -14.56 23.18 10.34
C ILE A 411 -14.40 22.15 11.45
N VAL A 412 -13.19 22.00 11.97
CA VAL A 412 -12.89 21.20 13.14
C VAL A 412 -13.19 22.07 14.36
N GLU A 413 -14.20 21.69 15.15
CA GLU A 413 -14.49 22.41 16.40
C GLU A 413 -13.21 22.44 17.27
N PRO A 414 -12.85 23.56 17.89
CA PRO A 414 -11.57 23.73 18.60
C PRO A 414 -11.26 22.67 19.67
N GLU A 415 -12.28 21.99 20.20
CA GLU A 415 -12.15 20.93 21.22
C GLU A 415 -12.27 19.50 20.65
N LYS A 416 -12.54 19.34 19.35
CA LYS A 416 -12.76 18.05 18.71
C LYS A 416 -11.67 17.75 17.70
N TRP A 417 -10.59 17.13 18.14
CA TRP A 417 -9.63 16.52 17.22
C TRP A 417 -10.32 15.43 16.38
N PRO A 418 -10.15 15.40 15.02
CA PRO A 418 -10.80 14.43 14.16
C PRO A 418 -10.40 12.99 14.50
N CYS A 419 -11.36 12.08 14.59
CA CYS A 419 -11.08 10.68 14.90
C CYS A 419 -10.85 9.87 13.62
N ILE A 420 -9.87 8.94 13.63
CA ILE A 420 -9.63 8.02 12.50
C ILE A 420 -10.91 7.27 12.12
N SER A 421 -11.69 6.78 13.08
CA SER A 421 -12.95 6.09 12.83
C SER A 421 -14.02 6.96 12.13
N GLU A 422 -13.94 8.28 12.25
CA GLU A 422 -14.92 9.21 11.69
C GLU A 422 -14.57 9.64 10.28
N VAL A 423 -13.28 9.88 10.01
CA VAL A 423 -12.81 10.53 8.78
C VAL A 423 -11.81 9.70 7.97
N GLY A 424 -11.30 8.61 8.52
CA GLY A 424 -10.20 7.83 7.97
C GLY A 424 -8.83 8.36 8.37
N GLU A 425 -7.82 7.50 8.27
CA GLU A 425 -6.48 7.73 8.82
C GLU A 425 -5.78 8.96 8.23
N ARG A 426 -5.66 9.06 6.90
CA ARG A 426 -4.99 10.20 6.24
C ARG A 426 -5.69 11.53 6.50
N ALA A 427 -7.02 11.52 6.56
CA ALA A 427 -7.82 12.71 6.88
C ALA A 427 -7.61 13.14 8.35
N ALA A 428 -7.56 12.20 9.29
CA ALA A 428 -7.23 12.51 10.69
C ALA A 428 -5.78 13.01 10.83
N LYS A 429 -4.84 12.41 10.09
CA LYS A 429 -3.43 12.81 10.04
C LYS A 429 -3.23 14.22 9.48
N ALA A 430 -4.14 14.70 8.62
CA ALA A 430 -4.13 16.06 8.11
C ALA A 430 -4.07 17.08 9.25
N ALA A 431 -4.89 16.87 10.29
CA ALA A 431 -4.93 17.79 11.43
C ALA A 431 -3.59 17.86 12.16
N PHE A 432 -2.95 16.70 12.39
CA PHE A 432 -1.62 16.63 12.97
C PHE A 432 -0.59 17.40 12.13
N LEU A 433 -0.55 17.17 10.82
CA LEU A 433 0.43 17.77 9.93
C LEU A 433 0.26 19.29 9.85
N ILE A 434 -0.95 19.77 9.61
CA ILE A 434 -1.26 21.20 9.49
C ILE A 434 -0.89 21.94 10.77
N THR A 435 -1.31 21.41 11.93
CA THR A 435 -0.93 21.99 13.23
C THR A 435 0.58 21.95 13.46
N SER A 436 1.26 20.88 13.02
CA SER A 436 2.71 20.74 13.23
C SER A 436 3.53 21.61 12.28
N HIS A 437 3.04 21.93 11.09
CA HIS A 437 3.71 22.82 10.13
C HIS A 437 3.51 24.30 10.46
N HIS A 438 2.41 24.65 11.12
CA HIS A 438 2.24 25.96 11.74
C HIS A 438 3.12 26.04 13.00
N LEU A 439 4.40 26.40 12.82
CA LEU A 439 5.50 26.42 13.81
C LEU A 439 5.32 27.41 14.98
N ASP A 440 4.15 27.43 15.60
CA ASP A 440 3.77 28.28 16.71
C ASP A 440 3.56 27.46 17.98
N THR A 441 4.26 27.88 19.04
CA THR A 441 4.20 27.21 20.35
C THR A 441 2.83 27.29 21.02
N VAL A 442 2.03 28.34 20.75
CA VAL A 442 0.69 28.50 21.34
C VAL A 442 -0.26 27.47 20.77
N THR A 443 -0.30 27.36 19.45
CA THR A 443 -1.13 26.39 18.70
C THR A 443 -0.77 24.96 19.08
N LEU A 444 0.53 24.62 19.06
CA LEU A 444 0.99 23.28 19.43
C LEU A 444 0.64 22.93 20.87
N ALA A 445 0.88 23.84 21.82
CA ALA A 445 0.53 23.62 23.22
C ALA A 445 -0.98 23.49 23.43
N PHE A 446 -1.79 24.19 22.62
CA PHE A 446 -3.24 24.12 22.67
C PHE A 446 -3.76 22.75 22.24
N TYR A 447 -3.26 22.17 21.14
CA TYR A 447 -3.76 20.92 20.54
C TYR A 447 -3.14 19.63 21.09
N LEU A 448 -1.95 19.72 21.69
CA LEU A 448 -1.22 18.55 22.18
C LEU A 448 -1.99 17.70 23.20
N PRO A 449 -2.75 18.27 24.17
CA PRO A 449 -3.59 17.49 25.07
C PRO A 449 -4.73 16.73 24.38
N GLN A 450 -5.35 17.31 23.35
CA GLN A 450 -6.44 16.72 22.58
C GLN A 450 -5.90 15.58 21.72
N LEU A 451 -4.76 15.79 21.05
CA LEU A 451 -4.07 14.73 20.32
C LEU A 451 -3.71 13.57 21.25
N LYS A 452 -3.17 13.84 22.44
CA LYS A 452 -2.88 12.81 23.45
C LYS A 452 -4.13 12.03 23.83
N GLN A 453 -5.24 12.73 24.05
CA GLN A 453 -6.51 12.10 24.38
C GLN A 453 -6.97 11.17 23.25
N ARG A 454 -6.82 11.58 21.97
CA ARG A 454 -7.10 10.71 20.82
C ARG A 454 -6.17 9.51 20.73
N CYS A 455 -4.90 9.65 21.07
CA CYS A 455 -3.98 8.50 21.13
C CYS A 455 -4.41 7.49 22.22
N LEU A 456 -4.80 7.97 23.41
CA LEU A 456 -5.33 7.11 24.48
C LEU A 456 -6.65 6.42 24.08
N GLU A 457 -7.42 7.08 23.21
CA GLU A 457 -8.62 6.53 22.60
C GLU A 457 -8.33 5.75 21.31
N GLY A 458 -7.06 5.55 20.93
CA GLY A 458 -6.61 4.93 19.68
C GLY A 458 -7.24 5.48 18.39
N GLU A 459 -7.70 6.73 18.43
CA GLU A 459 -8.20 7.51 17.30
C GLU A 459 -7.11 8.43 16.70
N ALA A 460 -5.86 8.28 17.13
CA ALA A 460 -4.66 8.92 16.59
C ALA A 460 -3.40 8.09 16.91
N GLU A 461 -2.35 8.19 16.09
CA GLU A 461 -1.09 7.46 16.34
C GLU A 461 -0.21 8.16 17.39
N TRP A 462 0.46 7.37 18.24
CA TRP A 462 1.40 7.89 19.21
C TRP A 462 2.62 8.58 18.60
N LEU A 463 3.02 8.20 17.37
CA LEU A 463 4.08 8.87 16.65
C LEU A 463 3.74 10.34 16.36
N TRP A 464 2.47 10.64 16.08
CA TRP A 464 2.00 12.02 15.85
C TRP A 464 2.14 12.84 17.13
N TYR A 465 1.73 12.28 18.27
CA TYR A 465 1.88 12.92 19.57
C TYR A 465 3.36 13.15 19.93
N ALA A 466 4.20 12.12 19.81
CA ALA A 466 5.63 12.21 20.10
C ALA A 466 6.31 13.29 19.24
N THR A 467 5.98 13.33 17.95
CA THR A 467 6.49 14.32 17.00
C THR A 467 6.06 15.75 17.38
N MET A 468 4.79 15.94 17.70
CA MET A 468 4.26 17.25 18.09
C MET A 468 4.84 17.72 19.44
N TYR A 469 4.96 16.81 20.40
CA TYR A 469 5.57 17.09 21.71
C TYR A 469 7.02 17.55 21.56
N ASP A 470 7.85 16.76 20.87
CA ASP A 470 9.26 17.08 20.68
C ASP A 470 9.44 18.38 19.88
N ARG A 471 8.61 18.60 18.85
CA ARG A 471 8.60 19.87 18.10
C ARG A 471 8.32 21.07 18.99
N LEU A 472 7.32 20.96 19.88
CA LEU A 472 7.01 22.01 20.86
C LEU A 472 8.20 22.27 21.80
N GLN A 473 8.89 21.21 22.25
CA GLN A 473 10.06 21.35 23.10
C GLN A 473 11.20 22.07 22.38
N VAL A 474 11.53 21.64 21.15
CA VAL A 474 12.58 22.24 20.33
C VAL A 474 12.29 23.72 20.04
N LEU A 475 11.04 24.08 19.71
CA LEU A 475 10.64 25.48 19.50
C LEU A 475 10.76 26.33 20.77
N LYS A 476 10.65 25.71 21.95
CA LYS A 476 10.91 26.37 23.25
C LYS A 476 12.39 26.40 23.63
N GLY A 477 13.28 25.83 22.81
CA GLY A 477 14.70 25.68 23.13
C GLY A 477 14.98 24.64 24.21
N LEU A 478 14.05 23.70 24.42
CA LEU A 478 14.16 22.61 25.39
C LEU A 478 14.58 21.31 24.70
N PRO A 479 15.25 20.39 25.43
CA PRO A 479 15.52 19.06 24.91
C PRO A 479 14.22 18.30 24.64
N GLN A 480 14.27 17.42 23.64
CA GLN A 480 13.16 16.58 23.21
C GLN A 480 13.12 15.25 23.96
N ARG A 481 11.95 14.62 24.08
CA ARG A 481 11.77 13.39 24.85
C ARG A 481 11.89 12.14 23.98
N TYR A 482 11.26 12.12 22.81
CA TYR A 482 11.10 10.89 22.01
C TYR A 482 12.08 10.79 20.84
N GLY A 483 12.89 11.82 20.59
CA GLY A 483 13.92 11.80 19.56
C GLY A 483 13.36 11.88 18.13
N THR A 484 12.29 12.63 17.92
CA THR A 484 11.62 12.73 16.60
C THR A 484 12.07 13.93 15.76
N GLN A 485 12.74 14.92 16.35
CA GLN A 485 13.20 16.11 15.66
C GLN A 485 14.70 16.04 15.36
N TYR A 486 15.02 16.40 14.12
CA TYR A 486 16.37 16.49 13.60
C TYR A 486 16.58 17.88 12.99
N ARG A 487 17.83 18.33 12.95
CA ARG A 487 18.23 19.53 12.22
C ARG A 487 19.32 19.19 11.23
N ARG A 488 19.33 19.89 10.10
CA ARG A 488 20.41 19.76 9.13
C ARG A 488 21.72 20.28 9.73
N VAL A 489 22.81 19.55 9.54
CA VAL A 489 24.15 19.97 9.94
C VAL A 489 24.61 21.13 9.04
N GLU A 490 25.06 22.22 9.65
CA GLU A 490 25.47 23.41 8.91
C GLU A 490 26.66 23.10 7.98
N GLY A 491 26.53 23.47 6.70
CA GLY A 491 27.56 23.22 5.69
C GLY A 491 27.47 21.88 4.95
N THR A 492 26.45 21.07 5.22
CA THR A 492 26.16 19.82 4.49
C THR A 492 24.77 19.87 3.85
N GLU A 493 24.58 19.17 2.73
CA GLU A 493 23.26 19.05 2.10
C GLU A 493 22.50 17.81 2.60
N GLU A 494 23.18 16.78 3.08
CA GLU A 494 22.60 15.46 3.36
C GLU A 494 22.73 15.00 4.82
N GLU A 495 23.49 15.70 5.67
CA GLU A 495 23.65 15.26 7.07
C GLU A 495 22.64 15.94 7.99
N TYR A 496 22.00 15.13 8.82
CA TYR A 496 21.06 15.55 9.85
C TYR A 496 21.57 15.09 11.21
N GLU A 497 21.43 15.93 12.22
CA GLU A 497 21.73 15.59 13.60
C GLU A 497 20.48 15.71 14.48
N LEU A 498 20.40 14.81 15.46
CA LEU A 498 19.30 14.77 16.42
C LEU A 498 19.34 15.98 17.36
N PHE A 499 18.20 16.62 17.60
CA PHE A 499 18.12 17.64 18.68
C PHE A 499 18.39 17.02 20.06
N PRO A 500 18.92 17.79 21.04
CA PRO A 500 19.28 17.26 22.36
C PRO A 500 18.14 16.51 23.04
N LEU A 501 18.44 15.33 23.61
CA LEU A 501 17.48 14.49 24.34
C LEU A 501 17.34 14.94 25.80
N GLU A 502 16.14 14.81 26.37
CA GLU A 502 15.88 15.03 27.80
C GLU A 502 16.74 14.07 28.64
N ASP A 503 16.80 12.80 28.23
CA ASP A 503 17.67 11.77 28.78
C ASP A 503 17.89 10.66 27.73
N ALA A 504 19.13 10.52 27.25
CA ALA A 504 19.50 9.53 26.24
C ALA A 504 19.43 8.07 26.74
N ALA A 505 19.47 7.83 28.05
CA ALA A 505 19.32 6.50 28.62
C ALA A 505 17.84 6.08 28.73
N MET A 506 16.91 7.04 28.72
CA MET A 506 15.49 6.80 28.91
C MET A 506 14.68 6.86 27.61
N VAL A 507 15.23 7.42 26.54
CA VAL A 507 14.51 7.63 25.26
C VAL A 507 13.81 6.37 24.74
N ASP A 508 14.51 5.23 24.72
CA ASP A 508 13.92 3.99 24.20
C ASP A 508 12.82 3.45 25.11
N LYS A 509 12.93 3.68 26.43
CA LYS A 509 11.87 3.33 27.37
C LYS A 509 10.62 4.19 27.15
N TRP A 510 10.79 5.49 26.94
CA TRP A 510 9.65 6.37 26.65
C TRP A 510 9.01 6.07 25.30
N ARG A 511 9.80 5.64 24.31
CA ARG A 511 9.30 5.19 23.00
C ARG A 511 8.52 3.88 23.14
N ASP A 512 9.04 2.92 23.89
CA ASP A 512 8.37 1.64 24.20
C ASP A 512 7.04 1.84 24.94
N GLU A 513 6.98 2.78 25.90
CA GLU A 513 5.73 3.17 26.60
C GLU A 513 4.63 3.67 25.65
N LEU A 514 5.01 4.13 24.45
CA LEU A 514 4.11 4.60 23.39
C LEU A 514 3.96 3.60 22.23
N GLY A 515 4.62 2.45 22.29
CA GLY A 515 4.65 1.46 21.21
C GLY A 515 5.45 1.90 19.97
N LEU A 516 6.42 2.81 20.14
CA LEU A 516 7.32 3.26 19.08
C LEU A 516 8.58 2.39 19.02
N GLU A 517 9.12 2.18 17.83
CA GLU A 517 10.38 1.46 17.63
C GLU A 517 11.54 2.12 18.38
N VAL A 518 12.58 1.36 18.72
CA VAL A 518 13.83 1.89 19.31
C VAL A 518 14.37 3.03 18.45
N LEU A 519 14.89 4.09 19.08
CA LEU A 519 15.44 5.22 18.35
C LEU A 519 16.61 4.74 17.48
N ASP A 520 16.55 4.97 16.17
CA ASP A 520 17.69 4.67 15.31
C ASP A 520 18.81 5.68 15.59
N ARG A 521 19.93 5.17 16.09
CA ARG A 521 21.12 5.96 16.47
C ARG A 521 22.22 5.90 15.41
N ARG A 522 21.90 5.40 14.20
CA ARG A 522 22.88 5.15 13.13
C ARG A 522 23.21 6.36 12.24
N GLU A 523 22.67 7.53 12.55
CA GLU A 523 23.00 8.80 11.88
C GLU A 523 23.72 9.76 12.82
#